data_AF-A0A2D4L6N4-F1
#
_entry.id   AF-A0A2D4L6N4-F1
#
_cell.length_a   1.000
_cell.length_b   1.000
_cell.length_c   1.000
_cell.angle_alpha   90.00
_cell.angle_beta   90.00
_cell.angle_gamma   90.00
#
_symmetry.space_group_name_H-M   'P 1'
#
loop_
_entity.id
_entity.type
_entity.pdbx_description
1 polymer ?
#
loop_
_entity_poly.entity_id
_entity_poly.type
_entity_poly.pdbx_seq_one_letter_code
_entity_poly.pdbx_strand_id
1 'polypeptide(L)'
;MAQCRDLENHHHEKLLETAINTLEKIVKSEYDEEMPDDVRMLFVDKDTIVNAVNASHDIHLLKIDNREDEIITKANNRVYNLIEKVHKDEIQRNRNRVLELHHYIDHIRSELDNLDILEQ
;
A
#
# COMPACT_ATOMS: atom_id res chain seq x y z
N MET A 1 -5.23 5.02 8.02
CA MET A 1 -6.19 5.40 6.96
C MET A 1 -7.30 6.29 7.49
N ALA A 2 -7.93 5.96 8.62
CA ALA A 2 -8.86 6.88 9.32
C ALA A 2 -8.26 8.29 9.50
N GLN A 3 -7.03 8.38 10.05
CA GLN A 3 -6.33 9.67 10.19
C GLN A 3 -6.11 10.44 8.88
N CYS A 4 -5.91 9.75 7.74
CA CYS A 4 -5.75 10.41 6.45
C CYS A 4 -7.07 10.99 5.94
N ARG A 5 -8.17 10.25 6.12
CA ARG A 5 -9.52 10.74 5.82
C ARG A 5 -9.90 11.91 6.74
N ASP A 6 -9.59 11.81 8.04
CA ASP A 6 -9.86 12.89 9.00
C ASP A 6 -9.10 14.18 8.64
N LEU A 7 -7.82 14.05 8.25
CA LEU A 7 -7.02 15.19 7.78
C LEU A 7 -7.55 15.78 6.47
N GLU A 8 -7.99 14.93 5.53
CA GLU A 8 -8.60 15.40 4.28
C GLU A 8 -9.94 16.09 4.52
N ASN A 9 -10.77 15.59 5.45
CA ASN A 9 -12.02 16.25 5.86
C ASN A 9 -11.74 17.65 6.44
N HIS A 10 -10.77 17.75 7.34
CA HIS A 10 -10.35 19.03 7.92
C HIS A 10 -9.78 19.99 6.88
N HIS A 11 -9.02 19.48 5.92
CA HIS A 11 -8.51 20.25 4.79
C HIS A 11 -9.67 20.78 3.94
N HIS A 12 -10.63 19.93 3.60
CA HIS A 12 -11.82 20.29 2.84
C HIS A 12 -12.65 21.38 3.53
N GLU A 13 -12.95 21.23 4.82
CA GLU A 13 -13.70 22.20 5.62
C GLU A 13 -13.02 23.59 5.60
N LYS A 14 -11.71 23.62 5.88
CA LYS A 14 -10.94 24.87 5.88
C LYS A 14 -10.80 25.51 4.50
N LEU A 15 -10.60 24.69 3.47
CA LEU A 15 -10.49 25.16 2.10
C LEU A 15 -11.82 25.76 1.65
N LEU A 16 -12.93 25.11 1.96
CA LEU A 16 -14.27 25.59 1.64
C LEU A 16 -14.57 26.92 2.36
N GLU A 17 -14.27 27.01 3.65
CA GLU A 17 -14.40 28.24 4.43
C GLU A 17 -13.58 29.38 3.80
N THR A 18 -12.30 29.12 3.49
CA THR A 18 -11.40 30.11 2.88
C THR A 18 -11.89 30.54 1.49
N ALA A 19 -12.37 29.60 0.69
CA ALA A 19 -12.88 29.86 -0.64
C ALA A 19 -14.16 30.72 -0.60
N ILE A 20 -15.10 30.42 0.30
CA ILE A 20 -16.31 31.23 0.48
C ILE A 20 -15.94 32.64 0.96
N ASN A 21 -15.06 32.75 1.96
CA ASN A 21 -14.61 34.06 2.46
C ASN A 21 -13.91 34.89 1.37
N THR A 22 -13.20 34.23 0.46
CA THR A 22 -12.54 34.89 -0.67
C THR A 22 -13.57 35.36 -1.70
N LEU A 23 -14.56 34.52 -2.03
CA LEU A 23 -15.67 34.89 -2.91
C LEU A 23 -16.40 36.13 -2.38
N GLU A 24 -16.70 36.17 -1.08
CA GLU A 24 -17.38 37.32 -0.47
C GLU A 24 -16.57 38.63 -0.61
N LYS A 25 -15.25 38.58 -0.44
CA LYS A 25 -14.37 39.73 -0.65
C LYS A 25 -14.36 40.19 -2.11
N ILE A 26 -14.31 39.25 -3.05
CA ILE A 26 -14.38 39.54 -4.49
C ILE A 26 -15.69 40.24 -4.84
N VAL A 27 -16.82 39.72 -4.35
CA VAL A 27 -18.15 40.30 -4.59
C VAL A 27 -18.26 41.72 -4.01
N LYS A 28 -17.63 41.99 -2.87
CA LYS A 28 -17.58 43.33 -2.26
C LYS A 28 -16.56 44.27 -2.89
N SER A 29 -15.79 43.82 -3.89
CA SER A 29 -14.65 44.56 -4.45
C SER A 29 -13.59 44.91 -3.39
N GLU A 30 -13.48 44.08 -2.35
CA GLU A 30 -12.48 44.18 -1.27
C GLU A 30 -11.27 43.27 -1.51
N TYR A 31 -11.17 42.69 -2.72
CA TYR A 31 -10.10 41.80 -3.13
C TYR A 31 -9.17 42.54 -4.11
N ASP A 32 -8.06 43.07 -3.58
CA ASP A 32 -7.09 43.89 -4.32
C ASP A 32 -5.94 43.09 -4.95
N GLU A 33 -5.92 41.76 -4.79
CA GLU A 33 -4.85 40.91 -5.31
C GLU A 33 -5.12 40.46 -6.75
N GLU A 34 -4.08 40.47 -7.57
CA GLU A 34 -4.15 39.99 -8.95
C GLU A 34 -4.20 38.45 -8.97
N MET A 35 -5.24 37.90 -9.61
CA MET A 35 -5.51 36.46 -9.64
C MET A 35 -5.45 35.94 -11.10
N PRO A 36 -4.87 34.76 -11.36
CA PRO A 36 -4.89 34.16 -12.69
C PRO A 36 -6.32 33.96 -13.20
N ASP A 37 -6.54 34.09 -14.51
CA ASP A 37 -7.89 34.04 -15.11
C ASP A 37 -8.61 32.72 -14.81
N ASP A 38 -7.90 31.59 -14.90
CA ASP A 38 -8.45 30.27 -14.59
C ASP A 38 -8.94 30.16 -13.13
N VAL A 39 -8.28 30.86 -12.20
CA VAL A 39 -8.67 30.88 -10.79
C VAL A 39 -9.82 31.86 -10.57
N ARG A 40 -9.82 33.01 -11.26
CA ARG A 40 -10.95 33.96 -11.29
C ARG A 40 -12.25 33.27 -11.74
N MET A 41 -12.18 32.38 -12.72
CA MET A 41 -13.33 31.62 -13.20
C MET A 41 -13.98 30.73 -12.13
N LEU A 42 -13.25 30.34 -11.09
CA LEU A 42 -13.81 29.57 -9.98
C LEU A 42 -14.67 30.43 -9.05
N PHE A 43 -14.42 31.74 -8.99
CA PHE A 43 -15.10 32.68 -8.08
C PHE A 43 -16.23 33.47 -8.76
N VAL A 44 -16.83 32.93 -9.82
CA VAL A 44 -17.97 33.56 -10.52
C VAL A 44 -19.22 33.57 -9.65
N ASP A 45 -19.47 32.46 -8.96
CA ASP A 45 -20.61 32.29 -8.06
C ASP A 45 -20.31 31.22 -6.99
N LYS A 46 -21.18 31.14 -5.99
CA LYS A 46 -21.02 30.23 -4.86
C LYS A 46 -21.09 28.77 -5.28
N ASP A 47 -21.99 28.41 -6.19
CA ASP A 47 -22.17 27.02 -6.58
C ASP A 47 -20.95 26.52 -7.36
N THR A 48 -20.37 27.36 -8.22
CA THR A 48 -19.15 27.04 -8.96
C THR A 48 -17.98 26.71 -8.03
N ILE A 49 -17.66 27.56 -7.05
CA ILE A 49 -16.53 27.31 -6.15
C ILE A 49 -16.79 26.13 -5.21
N VAL A 50 -18.02 25.99 -4.68
CA VAL A 50 -18.40 24.88 -3.81
C VAL A 50 -18.28 23.55 -4.57
N ASN A 51 -18.79 23.48 -5.79
CA ASN A 51 -18.70 22.28 -6.62
C ASN A 51 -17.25 21.93 -6.97
N ALA A 52 -16.41 22.92 -7.27
CA ALA A 52 -14.99 22.70 -7.53
C ALA A 52 -14.25 22.14 -6.30
N VAL A 53 -14.49 22.71 -5.12
CA VAL A 53 -13.89 22.24 -3.86
C VAL A 53 -14.39 20.84 -3.48
N ASN A 54 -15.68 20.55 -3.67
CA ASN A 54 -16.25 19.22 -3.46
C ASN A 54 -15.64 18.18 -4.42
N ALA A 55 -15.53 18.50 -5.71
CA ALA A 55 -14.91 17.62 -6.68
C ALA A 55 -13.43 17.34 -6.34
N SER A 56 -12.69 18.35 -5.87
CA SER A 56 -11.33 18.16 -5.39
C SER A 56 -11.27 17.21 -4.20
N HIS A 57 -12.18 17.35 -3.24
CA HIS A 57 -12.28 16.48 -2.07
C HIS A 57 -12.58 15.03 -2.45
N ASP A 58 -13.55 14.80 -3.35
CA ASP A 58 -13.87 13.46 -3.86
C ASP A 58 -12.65 12.79 -4.53
N ILE A 59 -11.89 13.56 -5.31
CA ILE A 59 -10.65 13.07 -5.94
C ILE A 59 -9.59 12.72 -4.89
N HIS A 60 -9.46 13.51 -3.83
CA HIS A 60 -8.51 13.23 -2.75
C HIS A 60 -8.89 11.97 -1.98
N LEU A 61 -10.16 11.80 -1.62
CA LEU A 61 -10.66 10.58 -0.98
C LEU A 61 -10.43 9.35 -1.86
N LEU A 62 -10.73 9.44 -3.15
CA LEU A 62 -10.47 8.36 -4.10
C LEU A 62 -8.98 7.96 -4.14
N LYS A 63 -8.06 8.93 -4.09
CA LYS A 63 -6.62 8.65 -4.03
C LYS A 63 -6.22 7.95 -2.73
N ILE A 64 -6.83 8.35 -1.60
CA ILE A 64 -6.60 7.72 -0.30
C ILE A 64 -7.08 6.27 -0.33
N ASP A 65 -8.30 6.03 -0.82
CA ASP A 65 -8.92 4.71 -0.89
C ASP A 65 -8.12 3.76 -1.80
N ASN A 66 -7.76 4.20 -3.00
CA ASN A 66 -6.91 3.42 -3.90
C ASN A 66 -5.57 3.05 -3.25
N ARG A 67 -4.99 3.97 -2.48
CA ARG A 67 -3.73 3.69 -1.77
C ARG A 67 -3.94 2.70 -0.63
N GLU A 68 -5.08 2.73 0.03
CA GLU A 68 -5.47 1.77 1.07
C GLU A 68 -5.55 0.36 0.49
N ASP A 69 -6.29 0.22 -0.60
CA ASP A 69 -6.47 -1.05 -1.30
C ASP A 69 -5.13 -1.62 -1.79
N GLU A 70 -4.26 -0.77 -2.36
CA GLU A 70 -2.92 -1.19 -2.76
C GLU A 70 -2.09 -1.74 -1.59
N ILE A 71 -2.11 -1.05 -0.45
CA ILE A 71 -1.32 -1.44 0.73
C ILE A 71 -1.84 -2.77 1.29
N ILE A 72 -3.17 -2.89 1.44
CA ILE A 72 -3.81 -4.11 1.95
C ILE A 72 -3.53 -5.29 1.02
N THR A 73 -3.71 -5.10 -0.29
CA THR A 73 -3.44 -6.13 -1.29
C THR A 73 -1.98 -6.58 -1.27
N LYS A 74 -1.03 -5.64 -1.21
CA LYS A 74 0.40 -5.95 -1.12
C LYS A 74 0.74 -6.68 0.18
N ALA A 75 0.14 -6.29 1.31
CA ALA A 75 0.35 -6.95 2.59
C ALA A 75 -0.14 -8.40 2.57
N ASN A 76 -1.36 -8.64 2.07
CA ASN A 76 -1.93 -9.98 1.96
C ASN A 76 -1.11 -10.88 1.03
N ASN A 77 -0.69 -10.35 -0.13
CA ASN A 77 0.16 -11.09 -1.06
C ASN A 77 1.51 -11.44 -0.45
N ARG A 78 2.12 -10.53 0.33
CA ARG A 78 3.38 -10.82 1.05
C ARG A 78 3.21 -11.95 2.06
N VAL A 79 2.12 -11.95 2.83
CA VAL A 79 1.83 -13.00 3.80
C VAL A 79 1.63 -14.34 3.10
N TYR A 80 0.82 -14.38 2.03
CA TYR A 80 0.60 -15.59 1.24
C TYR A 80 1.91 -16.16 0.69
N ASN A 81 2.71 -15.32 0.03
CA ASN A 81 3.98 -15.73 -0.55
C ASN A 81 4.98 -16.22 0.51
N LEU A 82 4.98 -15.59 1.70
CA LEU A 82 5.83 -16.02 2.80
C LEU A 82 5.44 -17.40 3.31
N ILE A 83 4.15 -17.66 3.51
CA ILE A 83 3.65 -18.97 3.95
C ILE A 83 3.99 -20.04 2.91
N GLU A 84 3.72 -19.77 1.64
CA GLU A 84 4.03 -20.70 0.56
C GLU A 84 5.53 -21.02 0.50
N LYS A 85 6.38 -20.00 0.63
CA LYS A 85 7.83 -20.18 0.68
C LYS A 85 8.25 -21.05 1.86
N VAL A 86 7.78 -20.74 3.08
CA VAL A 86 8.11 -21.52 4.28
C VAL A 86 7.69 -22.98 4.11
N HIS A 87 6.50 -23.25 3.58
CA HIS A 87 6.05 -24.61 3.31
C HIS A 87 6.96 -25.36 2.33
N LYS A 88 7.34 -24.71 1.21
CA LYS A 88 8.23 -25.31 0.22
C LYS A 88 9.62 -25.57 0.80
N ASP A 89 10.17 -24.59 1.50
CA ASP A 89 11.49 -24.67 2.13
C ASP A 89 11.53 -25.81 3.16
N GLU A 90 10.46 -25.99 3.94
CA GLU A 90 10.39 -27.07 4.93
C GLU A 90 10.26 -28.47 4.32
N ILE A 91 9.45 -28.60 3.26
CA ILE A 91 9.38 -29.86 2.50
C ILE A 91 10.76 -30.20 1.93
N GLN A 92 11.46 -29.22 1.36
CA GLN A 92 12.78 -29.43 0.79
C GLN A 92 13.81 -29.78 1.86
N ARG A 93 13.81 -29.07 2.99
CA ARG A 93 14.69 -29.35 4.13
C ARG A 93 14.49 -30.78 4.64
N ASN A 94 13.25 -31.22 4.82
CA ASN A 94 12.94 -32.57 5.25
C ASN A 94 13.41 -33.62 4.24
N ARG A 95 13.15 -33.40 2.94
CA ARG A 95 13.62 -34.31 1.87
C ARG A 95 15.13 -34.43 1.82
N ASN A 96 15.84 -33.31 1.93
CA ASN A 96 17.30 -33.30 1.98
C ASN A 96 17.82 -34.07 3.19
N ARG A 97 17.19 -33.91 4.36
CA ARG A 97 17.57 -34.65 5.57
C ARG A 97 17.34 -36.15 5.44
N VAL A 98 16.22 -36.56 4.85
CA VAL A 98 15.94 -37.99 4.58
C VAL A 98 16.96 -38.57 3.60
N LEU A 99 17.31 -37.83 2.53
CA LEU A 99 18.34 -38.25 1.57
C LEU A 99 19.71 -38.41 2.25
N GLU A 100 20.10 -37.47 3.09
CA GLU A 100 21.36 -37.51 3.84
C GLU A 100 21.42 -38.74 4.76
N LEU A 101 20.34 -39.03 5.50
CA LEU A 101 20.25 -40.22 6.34
C LEU A 101 20.34 -41.50 5.51
N HIS A 102 19.68 -41.55 4.35
CA HIS A 102 19.75 -42.71 3.45
C HIS A 102 21.18 -42.95 2.95
N HIS A 103 21.85 -41.90 2.47
CA HIS A 103 23.24 -41.98 2.00
C HIS A 103 24.19 -42.40 3.12
N TYR A 104 23.98 -41.91 4.35
CA TYR A 104 24.78 -42.31 5.50
C TYR A 104 24.61 -43.80 5.82
N ILE A 105 23.38 -44.31 5.79
CA ILE A 105 23.11 -45.75 6.00
C ILE A 105 23.82 -46.60 4.93
N ASP A 106 23.74 -46.20 3.66
CA ASP A 106 24.38 -46.95 2.56
C ASP A 106 25.90 -46.90 2.66
N HIS A 107 26.47 -45.78 3.10
CA HIS A 107 27.90 -45.66 3.38
C HIS A 107 28.35 -46.62 4.48
N ILE A 108 27.65 -46.64 5.62
CA ILE A 108 27.99 -47.54 6.74
C ILE A 108 27.85 -49.02 6.34
N ARG A 109 26.81 -49.38 5.57
CA ARG A 109 26.65 -50.74 5.05
C ARG A 109 27.82 -51.14 4.16
N SER A 110 28.22 -50.25 3.25
CA SER A 110 29.36 -50.49 2.37
C SER A 110 30.67 -50.65 3.15
N GLU A 111 30.87 -49.88 4.22
CA GLU A 111 32.04 -50.04 5.10
C GLU A 111 32.04 -51.38 5.84
N LEU A 112 30.88 -51.84 6.32
CA LEU A 112 30.75 -53.16 6.95
C LEU A 112 31.05 -54.30 5.97
N ASP A 113 30.45 -54.27 4.78
CA ASP A 113 30.69 -55.27 3.74
C ASP A 113 32.18 -55.35 3.36
N ASN A 114 32.88 -54.20 3.32
CA ASN A 114 34.32 -54.16 3.05
C ASN A 114 35.17 -54.77 4.19
N LEU A 115 34.75 -54.64 5.45
CA LEU A 115 35.44 -55.25 6.58
C LEU A 115 35.28 -56.78 6.56
N ASP A 116 34.07 -57.28 6.27
CA ASP A 116 33.80 -58.71 6.17
C ASP A 116 34.62 -59.38 5.04
N ILE A 117 34.94 -58.65 3.97
CA ILE A 117 35.83 -59.10 2.89
C ILE A 117 37.29 -59.17 3.34
N LEU A 118 37.74 -58.27 4.22
CA LEU A 118 39.11 -58.24 4.73
C LEU A 118 39.40 -59.34 5.76
N GLU A 119 38.36 -59.92 6.38
CA GLU A 119 38.47 -61.01 7.36
C GLU A 119 38.43 -62.42 6.72
N GLN A 120 38.18 -62.55 5.42
CA GLN A 120 38.21 -63.81 4.65
C GLN A 120 39.53 -64.03 3.91
#